data_AF-R6E2C0-F1
#
_entry.id   AF-R6E2C0-F1
#
_cell.length_a   1.000
_cell.length_b   1.000
_cell.length_c   1.000
_cell.angle_alpha   90.00
_cell.angle_beta   90.00
_cell.angle_gamma   90.00
#
_symmetry.space_group_name_H-M   'P 1'
#
loop_
_entity.id
_entity.type
_entity.pdbx_description
1 polymer ?
#
loop_
_entity_poly.entity_id
_entity_poly.type
_entity_poly.pdbx_seq_one_letter_code
_entity_poly.pdbx_strand_id
1 'polypeptide(L)'
;MAGVVLQAFNLYEPIVELAGNGATTPLPGFGYNLAKGAMEGAKNGFLPAITGPIKATAAGVAVAITFGYIVSLIFNPKSPKR
;
A
#
# COMPACT_ATOMS: atom_id res chain seq x y z
N MET A 1 -3.33 14.98 10.69
CA MET A 1 -3.53 16.41 11.06
C MET A 1 -4.11 17.23 9.92
N ALA A 2 -3.57 17.17 8.68
CA ALA A 2 -4.15 17.87 7.52
C ALA A 2 -5.55 17.40 7.07
N GLY A 3 -5.99 16.20 7.47
CA GLY A 3 -7.31 15.66 7.12
C GLY A 3 -8.50 16.27 7.87
N VAL A 4 -8.28 16.85 9.06
CA VAL A 4 -9.37 17.38 9.91
C VAL A 4 -9.78 18.80 9.48
N VAL A 5 -8.82 19.59 8.96
CA VAL A 5 -9.08 20.95 8.47
C VAL A 5 -9.89 20.94 7.16
N LEU A 6 -9.77 19.88 6.35
CA LEU A 6 -10.55 19.69 5.12
C LEU A 6 -11.95 19.12 5.34
N GLN A 7 -12.26 18.64 6.56
CA GLN A 7 -13.58 18.08 6.91
C GLN A 7 -14.63 19.17 7.19
N ALA A 8 -14.20 20.41 7.47
CA ALA A 8 -15.07 21.55 7.76
C ALA A 8 -15.77 22.14 6.53
N PHE A 9 -15.35 21.77 5.31
CA PHE A 9 -15.87 22.33 4.05
C PHE A 9 -16.88 21.44 3.30
N ASN A 10 -17.42 20.40 3.95
CA ASN A 10 -18.50 19.57 3.39
C ASN A 10 -18.18 18.91 2.03
N LEU A 11 -16.91 18.57 1.80
CA LEU A 11 -16.41 17.96 0.56
C LEU A 11 -15.75 16.58 0.84
N TYR A 12 -16.27 15.85 1.83
CA TYR A 12 -15.67 14.59 2.30
C TYR A 12 -16.46 13.33 1.91
N GLU A 13 -17.75 13.45 1.59
CA GLU A 13 -18.56 12.34 1.07
C GLU A 13 -18.00 11.71 -0.21
N PRO A 14 -17.54 12.46 -1.24
CA PRO A 14 -17.10 11.83 -2.48
C PRO A 14 -15.75 11.10 -2.37
N ILE A 15 -14.93 11.36 -1.36
CA ILE A 15 -13.63 10.67 -1.19
C ILE A 15 -13.82 9.31 -0.50
N VAL A 16 -14.83 9.19 0.38
CA VAL A 16 -15.19 7.94 1.06
C VAL A 16 -15.97 7.00 0.13
N GLU A 17 -16.79 7.52 -0.79
CA GLU A 17 -17.41 6.72 -1.86
C GLU A 17 -16.44 6.35 -3.00
N LEU A 18 -15.50 7.23 -3.37
CA LEU A 18 -14.48 6.95 -4.40
C LEU A 18 -13.37 6.00 -3.92
N ALA A 19 -13.21 5.85 -2.59
CA ALA A 19 -12.34 4.85 -1.96
C ALA A 19 -13.01 3.47 -1.75
N GLY A 20 -14.12 3.20 -2.46
CA GLY A 20 -14.89 1.95 -2.38
C GLY A 20 -14.06 0.71 -2.02
N ASN A 21 -14.21 0.24 -0.76
CA ASN A 21 -13.73 -1.00 -0.13
C ASN A 21 -12.28 -1.52 -0.35
N GLY A 22 -11.45 -0.91 -1.21
CA GLY A 22 -10.17 -1.49 -1.66
C GLY A 22 -8.93 -0.65 -1.40
N ALA A 23 -9.04 0.67 -1.29
CA ALA A 23 -7.88 1.55 -1.12
C ALA A 23 -7.38 1.62 0.33
N THR A 24 -8.21 1.26 1.30
CA THR A 24 -7.92 1.29 2.74
C THR A 24 -7.56 -0.06 3.33
N THR A 25 -7.76 -1.17 2.62
CA THR A 25 -7.59 -2.52 3.18
C THR A 25 -6.14 -3.03 3.16
N PRO A 26 -5.33 -2.88 2.09
CA PRO A 26 -3.93 -3.33 2.08
C PRO A 26 -2.91 -2.21 2.35
N LEU A 27 -3.21 -0.97 1.94
CA LEU A 27 -2.26 0.15 1.93
C LEU A 27 -1.84 0.64 3.33
N PRO A 28 -2.76 0.85 4.30
CA PRO A 28 -2.38 1.19 5.67
C PRO A 28 -1.57 0.08 6.35
N GLY A 29 -1.94 -1.19 6.11
CA GLY A 29 -1.20 -2.35 6.62
C GLY A 29 0.19 -2.51 6.00
N PHE A 30 0.33 -2.22 4.71
CA PHE A 30 1.61 -2.17 4.02
C PHE A 30 2.54 -1.10 4.60
N GLY A 31 2.03 0.12 4.79
CA GLY A 31 2.77 1.23 5.39
C GLY A 31 3.21 0.93 6.84
N TYR A 32 2.34 0.30 7.63
CA TYR A 32 2.67 -0.14 8.98
C TYR A 32 3.81 -1.17 9.00
N ASN A 33 3.75 -2.19 8.13
CA ASN A 33 4.79 -3.21 8.03
C ASN A 33 6.13 -2.64 7.51
N LEU A 34 6.08 -1.69 6.58
CA LEU A 34 7.25 -0.98 6.07
C LEU A 34 7.94 -0.17 7.19
N ALA A 35 7.16 0.64 7.91
CA ALA A 35 7.67 1.45 9.02
C ALA A 35 8.20 0.58 10.17
N LYS A 36 7.48 -0.50 10.52
CA LYS A 36 7.92 -1.46 11.53
C LYS A 36 9.22 -2.16 11.14
N GLY A 37 9.35 -2.61 9.89
CA GLY A 37 10.58 -3.19 9.36
C GLY A 37 11.76 -2.21 9.36
N ALA A 38 11.52 -0.92 9.10
CA ALA A 38 12.52 0.15 9.22
C ALA A 38 12.99 0.32 10.67
N MET A 39 12.04 0.41 11.61
CA MET A 39 12.36 0.60 13.02
C MET A 39 13.10 -0.60 13.61
N GLU A 40 12.72 -1.84 13.26
CA GLU A 40 13.43 -3.04 13.70
C GLU A 40 14.81 -3.16 13.06
N GLY A 41 14.92 -2.81 11.77
CA GLY A 41 16.19 -2.72 11.08
C GLY A 41 17.14 -1.69 11.69
N ALA A 42 16.64 -0.50 12.01
CA ALA A 42 17.43 0.59 12.56
C ALA A 42 18.12 0.24 13.89
N LYS A 43 17.54 -0.67 14.69
CA LYS A 43 18.17 -1.18 15.92
C LYS A 43 19.49 -1.91 15.67
N ASN A 44 19.65 -2.48 14.47
CA ASN A 44 20.83 -3.25 14.07
C ASN A 44 21.79 -2.45 13.17
N GLY A 45 21.52 -1.16 12.96
CA GLY A 45 22.38 -0.25 12.19
C GLY A 45 21.70 0.35 10.94
N PHE A 46 22.48 1.12 10.18
CA PHE A 46 21.99 1.87 9.01
C PHE A 46 21.60 0.98 7.83
N LEU A 47 22.43 -0.02 7.48
CA LEU A 47 22.13 -0.97 6.40
C LEU A 47 20.83 -1.75 6.69
N PRO A 48 20.67 -2.33 7.89
CA PRO A 48 19.45 -3.05 8.22
C PRO A 48 18.20 -2.16 8.29
N ALA A 49 18.33 -0.85 8.59
CA ALA A 49 17.21 0.10 8.52
C ALA A 49 16.62 0.25 7.11
N ILE A 50 17.45 0.09 6.08
CA ILE A 50 17.04 0.19 4.67
C ILE A 50 16.52 -1.17 4.17
N THR A 51 17.16 -2.27 4.57
CA THR A 51 16.78 -3.61 4.10
C THR A 51 15.62 -4.23 4.88
N GLY A 52 15.40 -3.81 6.12
CA GLY A 52 14.32 -4.29 7.00
C GLY A 52 12.90 -4.04 6.43
N PRO A 53 12.55 -2.82 5.98
CA PRO A 53 11.28 -2.52 5.33
C PRO A 53 11.03 -3.37 4.08
N ILE A 54 12.07 -3.54 3.26
CA ILE A 54 12.01 -4.33 2.02
C ILE A 54 11.70 -5.79 2.37
N LYS A 55 12.40 -6.34 3.37
CA LYS A 55 12.16 -7.71 3.83
C LYS A 55 10.77 -7.89 4.45
N ALA A 56 10.29 -6.90 5.21
CA ALA A 56 8.97 -6.93 5.86
C ALA A 56 7.80 -6.86 4.86
N THR A 57 8.00 -6.21 3.71
CA THR A 57 6.96 -6.05 2.68
C THR A 57 7.10 -7.02 1.50
N ALA A 58 8.23 -7.72 1.37
CA ALA A 58 8.54 -8.63 0.26
C ALA A 58 7.45 -9.68 -0.01
N ALA A 59 6.89 -10.29 1.04
CA ALA A 59 5.85 -11.30 0.89
C ALA A 59 4.57 -10.72 0.26
N GLY A 60 4.16 -9.52 0.67
CA GLY A 60 2.97 -8.85 0.13
C GLY A 60 3.16 -8.49 -1.35
N VAL A 61 4.35 -8.00 -1.71
CA VAL A 61 4.68 -7.66 -3.11
C VAL A 61 4.74 -8.91 -3.98
N ALA A 62 5.34 -10.01 -3.49
CA ALA A 62 5.41 -11.27 -4.23
C ALA A 62 4.02 -11.85 -4.49
N VAL A 63 3.12 -11.82 -3.49
CA VAL A 63 1.72 -12.24 -3.64
C VAL A 63 0.99 -11.33 -4.64
N ALA A 64 1.17 -10.01 -4.55
CA ALA A 64 0.55 -9.07 -5.48
C ALA A 64 0.97 -9.32 -6.95
N ILE A 65 2.26 -9.56 -7.19
CA ILE A 65 2.79 -9.86 -8.53
C ILE A 65 2.25 -11.21 -9.02
N THR A 66 2.26 -12.23 -8.17
CA THR A 66 1.81 -13.59 -8.54
C THR A 66 0.33 -13.60 -8.90
N PHE A 67 -0.52 -13.02 -8.06
CA PHE A 67 -1.95 -12.91 -8.35
C PHE A 67 -2.22 -12.00 -9.54
N GLY A 68 -1.51 -10.87 -9.67
CA GLY A 68 -1.62 -10.01 -10.86
C GLY A 68 -1.29 -10.75 -12.15
N TYR A 69 -0.28 -11.62 -12.12
CA TYR A 69 0.09 -12.45 -13.25
C TYR A 69 -0.96 -13.54 -13.55
N ILE A 70 -1.47 -14.23 -12.53
CA ILE A 70 -2.55 -15.23 -12.68
C ILE A 70 -3.80 -14.58 -13.30
N VAL A 71 -4.19 -13.40 -12.81
CA VAL A 71 -5.32 -12.63 -13.35
C VAL A 71 -5.04 -12.23 -14.81
N SER A 72 -3.81 -11.84 -15.15
CA SER A 72 -3.41 -11.52 -16.52
C SER A 72 -3.38 -12.74 -17.47
N LEU A 73 -3.32 -13.96 -16.95
CA LEU A 73 -3.41 -15.18 -17.76
C LEU A 73 -4.86 -15.61 -17.99
N ILE A 74 -5.72 -15.43 -16.98
CA ILE A 74 -7.14 -15.82 -17.06
C ILE A 74 -7.95 -14.76 -17.80
N PHE A 75 -7.64 -13.50 -17.58
CA PHE A 75 -8.27 -12.36 -18.23
C PHE A 75 -7.28 -11.76 -19.22
N ASN A 76 -7.78 -11.18 -20.30
CA ASN A 76 -6.97 -10.40 -21.23
C ASN A 76 -6.98 -8.95 -20.72
N PRO A 77 -6.04 -8.50 -19.85
CA PRO A 77 -6.04 -7.15 -19.32
C PRO A 77 -5.88 -6.18 -20.49
N LYS A 78 -6.95 -5.49 -20.86
CA LYS A 78 -6.86 -4.38 -21.81
C LYS A 78 -6.07 -3.28 -21.13
N SER A 79 -4.86 -3.01 -21.62
CA SER A 79 -4.15 -1.79 -21.27
C SER A 79 -5.11 -0.62 -21.52
N PRO A 80 -5.29 0.32 -20.57
CA PRO A 80 -6.09 1.51 -20.82
C PRO A 80 -5.53 2.16 -22.09
N LYS A 81 -6.35 2.24 -23.14
CA LYS A 81 -5.96 2.90 -24.39
C LYS A 81 -5.63 4.35 -24.01
N ARG A 82 -4.34 4.67 -24.16
CA ARG A 82 -3.79 6.01 -24.02
C ARG A 82 -4.38 6.93 -25.08
#